data_AF-A0A3D4GWE9-F1
#
_entry.id   AF-A0A3D4GWE9-F1
#
_cell.length_a   1.000
_cell.length_b   1.000
_cell.length_c   1.000
_cell.angle_alpha   90.00
_cell.angle_beta   90.00
_cell.angle_gamma   90.00
#
_symmetry.space_group_name_H-M   'P 1'
#
loop_
_entity.id
_entity.type
_entity.pdbx_description
1 polymer ?
#
loop_
_entity_poly.entity_id
_entity_poly.type
_entity_poly.pdbx_seq_one_letter_code
_entity_poly.pdbx_strand_id
1 'polypeptide(L)' 'MRRRRTIYFNDARHYYLFVFEPPIRMEEAWVPIDEIAGTAVDTFSYGVSRGDGLFYPSKQGIMFGDDLQPF' A
#
# COMPACT_ATOMS: atom_id res chain seq x y z
N MET A 1 5.14 -24.80 22.40
CA MET A 1 4.94 -24.68 20.94
C MET A 1 5.23 -23.25 20.51
N ARG A 2 5.93 -23.03 19.38
CA ARG A 2 6.15 -21.67 18.86
C ARG A 2 4.83 -21.15 18.28
N ARG A 3 4.35 -19.99 18.73
CA ARG A 3 3.16 -19.33 18.16
C ARG A 3 3.40 -19.10 16.67
N ARG A 4 2.51 -19.60 15.82
CA ARG A 4 2.56 -19.37 14.37
C ARG A 4 2.09 -17.93 14.13
N ARG A 5 2.94 -17.10 13.53
CA ARG A 5 2.64 -15.71 13.19
C ARG A 5 2.47 -15.63 11.69
N THR A 6 1.32 -15.17 11.23
CA THR A 6 1.03 -14.96 9.82
C THR A 6 1.32 -13.51 9.47
N ILE A 7 2.16 -13.29 8.47
CA ILE A 7 2.44 -11.96 7.93
C ILE A 7 1.60 -11.78 6.67
N TYR A 8 0.80 -10.72 6.61
CA TYR A 8 0.12 -10.29 5.39
C TYR A 8 0.88 -9.11 4.81
N PHE A 9 1.40 -9.28 3.60
CA PHE A 9 2.07 -8.21 2.86
C PHE A 9 1.10 -7.66 1.82
N ASN A 10 0.83 -6.35 1.90
CA ASN A 10 0.08 -5.62 0.89
C ASN A 10 1.05 -4.63 0.21
N ASP A 11 1.08 -4.63 -1.12
CA ASP A 11 2.04 -3.87 -1.92
C ASP A 11 1.56 -2.44 -2.25
N ALA A 12 0.46 -2.01 -1.65
CA ALA A 12 -0.21 -0.72 -1.75
C ALA A 12 -0.67 -0.30 -3.16
N ARG A 13 0.03 -0.70 -4.22
CA ARG A 13 -0.21 -0.33 -5.61
C ARG A 13 -1.56 -0.79 -6.13
N HIS A 14 -2.07 -1.93 -5.67
CA HIS A 14 -3.39 -2.40 -6.12
C HIS A 14 -4.47 -1.41 -5.69
N TYR A 15 -4.39 -0.98 -4.44
CA TYR A 15 -5.31 -0.03 -3.84
C TYR A 15 -5.14 1.38 -4.40
N TYR A 16 -3.90 1.85 -4.58
CA TYR A 16 -3.63 3.18 -5.09
C TYR A 16 -3.82 3.34 -6.60
N LEU A 17 -3.71 2.27 -7.40
CA LEU A 17 -3.67 2.38 -8.87
C LEU A 17 -4.78 1.63 -9.62
N PHE A 18 -5.38 0.59 -9.02
CA PHE A 18 -6.22 -0.35 -9.79
C PHE A 18 -7.60 -0.64 -9.18
N VAL A 19 -7.78 -0.51 -7.87
CA VAL A 19 -9.04 -0.86 -7.19
C VAL A 19 -10.03 0.30 -7.19
N PHE A 20 -9.55 1.54 -7.05
CA PHE A 20 -10.37 2.75 -6.93
C PHE A 20 -10.04 3.75 -8.03
N GLU A 21 -11.04 4.54 -8.43
CA GLU A 21 -10.84 5.64 -9.35
C GLU A 21 -10.24 6.86 -8.62
N PRO A 22 -9.25 7.55 -9.20
CA PRO A 22 -8.70 8.76 -8.60
C PRO A 22 -9.69 9.94 -8.69
N PRO A 23 -9.66 10.87 -7.71
CA PRO A 23 -8.86 10.83 -6.49
C PRO A 23 -9.46 9.88 -5.46
N ILE A 24 -8.62 9.01 -4.90
CA ILE A 24 -9.07 8.11 -3.84
C ILE A 24 -9.32 8.88 -2.54
N ARG A 25 -10.24 8.35 -1.74
CA ARG A 25 -10.51 8.82 -0.39
C ARG A 25 -9.59 8.17 0.62
N MET A 26 -9.54 8.76 1.80
CA MET A 26 -8.75 8.21 2.91
C MET A 26 -9.27 6.83 3.35
N GLU A 27 -10.59 6.63 3.34
CA GLU A 27 -11.20 5.35 3.73
C GLU A 27 -10.85 4.23 2.73
N GLU A 28 -10.74 4.57 1.44
CA GLU A 28 -10.33 3.63 0.39
C GLU A 28 -8.87 3.18 0.56
N ALA A 29 -8.00 4.06 1.06
CA ALA A 29 -6.62 3.73 1.40
C ALA A 29 -6.50 2.80 2.63
N TRP A 30 -7.54 2.69 3.46
CA TRP A 30 -7.54 1.84 4.67
C TRP A 30 -8.04 0.43 4.43
N VAL A 31 -8.70 0.17 3.30
CA VAL A 31 -9.29 -1.14 2.98
C VAL A 31 -8.33 -2.33 3.16
N PRO A 32 -7.01 -2.25 2.85
CA PRO A 32 -6.07 -3.32 3.17
C PRO A 32 -6.03 -3.76 4.64
N ILE A 33 -6.32 -2.84 5.57
CA ILE A 33 -6.42 -3.14 7.00
C ILE A 33 -7.76 -3.83 7.29
N ASP A 34 -8.84 -3.32 6.72
CA ASP A 34 -10.18 -3.89 6.91
C ASP A 34 -10.27 -5.34 6.39
N GLU A 35 -9.58 -5.66 5.30
CA GLU A 35 -9.47 -7.04 4.76
C GLU A 35 -8.96 -8.05 5.79
N ILE A 36 -8.03 -7.64 6.64
CA ILE A 36 -7.36 -8.53 7.61
C ILE A 36 -7.83 -8.34 9.04
N ALA A 37 -8.65 -7.32 9.30
CA ALA A 37 -9.20 -7.05 10.62
C ALA A 37 -10.03 -8.25 11.11
N GLY A 38 -9.77 -8.68 12.35
CA GLY A 38 -10.45 -9.84 12.94
C GLY A 38 -9.98 -11.21 12.44
N THR A 39 -8.99 -11.28 11.56
CA THR A 39 -8.39 -12.54 11.10
C THR A 39 -7.26 -13.02 12.01
N ALA A 40 -6.67 -14.18 11.70
CA ALA A 40 -5.49 -14.71 12.39
C ALA A 40 -4.15 -14.08 11.94
N VAL A 41 -4.19 -13.03 11.11
CA VAL A 41 -2.99 -12.28 10.71
C VAL A 41 -2.37 -11.61 11.94
N ASP A 42 -1.08 -11.82 12.14
CA ASP A 42 -0.32 -11.32 13.28
C ASP A 42 0.42 -10.02 12.93
N THR A 43 0.81 -9.84 11.67
CA THR A 43 1.57 -8.68 11.22
C THR A 43 1.09 -8.23 9.85
N PHE A 44 0.78 -6.94 9.73
CA PHE A 44 0.58 -6.25 8.47
C PHE A 44 1.89 -5.61 8.01
N SER A 45 2.32 -5.92 6.79
CA SER A 45 3.49 -5.32 6.15
C SER A 45 3.02 -4.51 4.94
N TYR A 46 3.22 -3.19 4.99
CA TYR A 46 2.71 -2.28 3.97
C TYR A 46 3.82 -1.77 3.05
N GLY A 47 3.86 -2.29 1.84
CA GLY A 47 4.81 -1.93 0.80
C GLY A 47 4.42 -0.64 0.09
N VAL A 48 4.74 0.51 0.68
CA VAL A 48 4.40 1.84 0.12
C VAL A 48 5.35 2.32 -0.98
N SER A 49 5.89 1.38 -1.77
CA SER A 49 6.82 1.69 -2.87
C SER A 49 6.72 0.70 -4.03
N ARG A 50 6.99 1.20 -5.22
CA ARG A 50 7.25 0.43 -6.44
C ARG A 50 8.63 0.85 -6.96
N GLY A 51 9.26 0.03 -7.81
CA GLY A 51 10.60 0.28 -8.34
C GLY A 51 10.81 1.64 -9.02
N ASP A 52 9.72 2.35 -9.32
CA ASP A 52 9.66 3.67 -9.95
C ASP A 52 9.03 4.76 -9.07
N GLY A 53 8.86 4.53 -7.77
CA GLY A 53 8.45 5.60 -6.86
C GLY A 53 7.79 5.18 -5.56
N LEU A 54 7.68 6.15 -4.67
CA LEU A 54 7.02 6.03 -3.37
C LEU A 54 5.58 6.52 -3.46
N PHE A 55 4.66 5.83 -2.80
CA PHE A 55 3.24 6.24 -2.74
C PHE A 55 2.96 7.27 -1.62
N TYR A 56 3.99 7.93 -1.12
CA TYR A 56 3.88 8.96 -0.09
C TYR A 56 4.92 10.07 -0.32
N PRO A 57 4.68 11.31 0.13
CA PRO A 57 5.57 12.44 -0.09
C PRO A 57 6.81 12.35 0.80
N SER A 58 7.78 11.53 0.39
CA SER A 58 9.07 11.42 1.05
C SER A 58 9.95 12.65 0.80
N LYS A 59 10.80 12.99 1.76
CA LYS A 59 11.83 14.03 1.58
C LYS A 59 13.08 13.54 0.84
N GLN A 60 13.26 12.22 0.75
CA GLN A 60 14.51 11.59 0.29
C GLN A 60 14.32 10.67 -0.93
N GLY A 61 13.09 10.42 -1.36
CA GLY A 61 12.78 9.54 -2.48
C GLY A 61 11.85 10.20 -3.49
N ILE A 62 11.74 9.59 -4.68
CA ILE A 62 10.90 10.07 -5.76
C ILE A 62 9.45 9.64 -5.49
N MET A 63 8.51 10.59 -5.54
CA MET A 63 7.09 10.26 -5.47
C MET A 63 6.66 9.63 -6.79
N PHE A 64 5.84 8.60 -6.70
CA PHE A 64 5.33 7.89 -7.87
C PHE A 64 4.66 8.87 -8.84
N GLY A 65 5.15 8.90 -10.09
CA GLY A 65 4.62 9.74 -11.15
C GLY A 65 5.31 11.10 -11.33
N ASP A 66 6.18 11.52 -10.41
CA ASP A 66 6.90 12.80 -10.51
C ASP A 66 7.88 12.86 -11.69
N ASP A 67 8.37 11.70 -12.14
CA ASP A 67 9.32 11.57 -13.26
C ASP A 67 8.65 11.23 -14.60
N LEU A 68 7.31 11.13 -14.64
CA LEU A 68 6.57 10.87 -15.86
C LEU A 68 6.59 12.11 -16.77
N GLN A 69 7.10 11.93 -17.99
CA GLN A 69 7.04 12.95 -19.03
C GLN A 69 5.62 13.00 -19.63
N PRO A 70 5.13 14.20 -20.02
CA PRO A 70 3.94 14.31 -20.86
C PRO A 70 4.09 13.49 -22.15
N PHE A 71 3.02 12.84 -22.57
CA PHE A 71 2.93 12.16 -23.86
C PHE A 71 2.84 13.14 -25.04
#